data_AF-A0A4Y2KMG6-F1
#
_entry.id   AF-A0A4Y2KMG6-F1
#
_cell.length_a   1.000
_cell.length_b   1.000
_cell.length_c   1.000
_cell.angle_alpha   90.00
_cell.angle_beta   90.00
_cell.angle_gamma   90.00
#
_symmetry.space_group_name_H-M   'P 1'
#
loop_
_entity.id
_entity.type
_entity.pdbx_description
1 polymer ?
#
loop_
_entity_poly.entity_id
_entity_poly.type
_entity_poly.pdbx_seq_one_letter_code
_entity_poly.pdbx_strand_id
1 'polypeptide(L)'
;MEEIKNEIMDKVNYYIPHHAIFKPEMTSTPLRVVFDASAKTTSGFSLNSILLNGGMIQKDLFSITIDILSGEATIEDAKKLQAQICELLLRAGFELHKWVSNNPDLLQDLSTPSYSFDKGQDVGPVKTLGMLWDPKVDCLTYEVKIKDKDSFSKREVLSEIARLYDPLGLIGPIITKAKIFIQGLWKIKLDWSEQLPPDAMKEWKKFYLKLSEVNNLKIQRHILLPGTVRIEIHGFSDASERAYAAVLYLKCFTESGQFKTSLLCSKSRVAPLKTLTIQQRNKWQFKKDNVRVGCLVLLKENDLPPCKWAMARILELIYGNDGKVRVVKLKTATGIFTRSISKICLLPIKDNYEN
;
A
#
# COMPACT_ATOMS: atom_id res chain seq x y z
N MET A 1 14.02 -10.96 17.21
CA MET A 1 14.26 -9.82 18.11
C MET A 1 14.82 -10.42 19.38
N GLU A 2 16.11 -10.23 19.65
CA GLU A 2 16.66 -10.57 20.96
C GLU A 2 16.39 -9.40 21.90
N GLU A 3 15.81 -9.72 23.05
CA GLU A 3 15.56 -8.79 24.15
C GLU A 3 16.91 -8.32 24.72
N ILE A 4 17.15 -7.00 24.70
CA ILE A 4 18.34 -6.43 25.31
C ILE A 4 18.15 -6.54 26.83
N LYS A 5 18.98 -7.36 27.47
CA LYS A 5 19.00 -7.46 28.94
C LYS A 5 19.43 -6.11 29.50
N ASN A 6 18.58 -5.53 30.35
CA ASN A 6 18.87 -4.29 31.08
C ASN A 6 20.11 -4.50 31.96
N GLU A 7 21.28 -4.08 31.50
CA GLU A 7 22.36 -3.73 32.40
C GLU A 7 21.92 -2.51 33.22
N ILE A 8 22.15 -2.58 34.52
CA ILE A 8 21.65 -1.64 35.52
C ILE A 8 22.26 -0.26 35.23
N MET A 9 21.58 0.54 34.43
CA MET A 9 21.77 1.99 34.42
C MET A 9 21.18 2.50 35.74
N ASP A 10 21.96 3.28 36.48
CA ASP A 10 21.48 4.04 37.64
C ASP A 10 20.10 4.64 37.31
N LYS A 11 19.14 4.53 38.25
CA LYS A 11 17.76 5.04 38.09
C LYS A 11 17.79 6.55 37.84
N VAL A 12 17.98 6.96 36.58
CA VAL A 12 17.80 8.34 36.15
C VAL A 12 16.30 8.57 36.04
N ASN A 13 15.71 9.20 37.05
CA ASN A 13 14.32 9.62 37.01
C ASN A 13 14.20 10.80 36.03
N TYR A 14 13.52 10.59 34.90
CA TYR A 14 13.24 11.63 33.92
C TYR A 14 11.78 12.07 34.03
N TYR A 15 11.55 13.35 34.28
CA TYR A 15 10.20 13.91 34.36
C TYR A 15 9.80 14.49 32.99
N ILE A 16 8.68 14.02 32.45
CA ILE A 16 8.17 14.54 31.18
C ILE A 16 7.47 15.88 31.46
N PRO A 17 7.93 16.98 30.84
CA PRO A 17 7.23 18.26 30.99
C PRO A 17 5.83 18.13 30.40
N HIS A 18 4.87 18.72 31.08
CA HIS A 18 3.47 18.72 30.66
C HIS A 18 2.90 20.12 30.74
N HIS A 19 1.97 20.43 29.85
CA HIS A 19 1.22 21.67 29.88
C HIS A 19 -0.25 21.39 29.62
N ALA A 20 -1.11 22.22 30.21
CA ALA A 20 -2.54 22.13 29.97
C ALA A 20 -2.88 22.90 28.70
N ILE A 21 -3.66 22.29 27.81
CA ILE A 21 -4.23 22.97 26.65
C ILE A 21 -5.68 23.33 26.99
N PHE A 22 -5.99 24.62 26.89
CA PHE A 22 -7.34 25.17 27.03
C PHE A 22 -7.76 25.87 25.73
N LYS A 23 -9.02 25.68 25.32
CA LYS A 23 -9.62 26.35 24.15
C LYS A 23 -10.76 27.24 24.62
N PRO A 24 -10.60 28.57 24.61
CA PRO A 24 -11.58 29.51 25.18
C PRO A 24 -12.96 29.47 24.52
N GLU A 25 -13.06 28.97 23.29
CA GLU A 25 -14.27 29.04 22.47
C GLU A 25 -15.22 27.83 22.62
N MET A 26 -14.86 26.85 23.46
CA MET A 26 -15.66 25.63 23.63
C MET A 26 -16.34 25.58 25.00
N THR A 27 -17.68 25.56 24.99
CA THR A 27 -18.54 25.49 26.20
C THR A 27 -18.44 24.18 26.99
N SER A 28 -17.86 23.13 26.40
CA SER A 28 -17.47 21.91 27.10
C SER A 28 -16.06 21.50 26.67
N THR A 29 -15.05 21.78 27.50
CA THR A 29 -13.75 21.13 27.33
C THR A 29 -13.16 20.75 28.68
N PRO A 30 -13.00 19.45 28.99
CA PRO A 30 -12.16 19.03 30.10
C PRO A 30 -10.71 19.43 29.81
N LEU A 31 -10.02 19.96 30.82
CA LEU A 31 -8.60 20.30 30.79
C LEU A 31 -7.80 19.07 30.32
N ARG A 32 -7.09 19.18 29.19
CA ARG A 32 -6.22 18.10 28.71
C ARG A 32 -4.77 18.43 29.02
N VAL A 33 -4.15 17.57 29.82
CA VAL A 33 -2.72 17.61 30.09
C VAL A 33 -2.01 16.94 28.92
N VAL A 34 -1.14 17.70 28.24
CA VAL A 34 -0.32 17.19 27.14
C VAL A 34 1.11 17.04 27.65
N PHE A 35 1.64 15.83 27.53
CA PHE A 35 3.02 15.50 27.84
C PHE A 35 3.89 15.74 26.61
N ASP A 36 4.92 16.56 26.74
CA ASP A 36 5.85 16.88 25.65
C ASP A 36 7.16 16.11 25.81
N ALA A 37 7.21 14.91 25.25
CA ALA A 37 8.40 14.06 25.23
C ALA A 37 9.52 14.59 24.31
N SER A 38 9.25 15.64 23.51
CA SER A 38 10.21 16.26 22.59
C SER A 38 10.93 17.47 23.19
N ALA A 39 10.40 18.03 24.28
CA ALA A 39 11.03 19.13 25.00
C ALA A 39 12.41 18.72 25.53
N LYS A 40 13.42 19.54 25.22
CA LYS A 40 14.77 19.37 25.74
C LYS A 40 14.80 19.81 27.20
N THR A 41 15.33 18.97 28.08
CA THR A 41 15.53 19.34 29.49
C THR A 41 16.84 20.12 29.67
N THR A 42 17.17 20.47 30.91
CA THR A 42 18.43 21.14 31.27
C THR A 42 19.68 20.35 30.88
N SER A 43 19.57 19.05 30.60
CA SER A 43 20.65 18.22 30.06
C SER A 43 20.86 18.39 28.55
N GLY A 44 19.98 19.12 27.85
CA GLY A 44 20.05 19.35 26.40
C GLY A 44 19.45 18.24 25.53
N PHE A 45 19.08 17.11 26.14
CA PHE A 45 18.45 15.98 25.47
C PHE A 45 16.93 15.96 25.71
N SER A 46 16.16 15.37 24.79
CA SER A 46 14.73 15.09 24.95
C SER A 46 14.50 13.58 25.08
N LEU A 47 13.36 13.17 25.63
CA LEU A 47 13.07 11.75 25.82
C LEU A 47 13.09 10.98 24.48
N ASN A 48 12.57 11.59 23.41
CA ASN A 48 12.63 11.04 22.06
C ASN A 48 14.05 10.87 21.49
N SER A 49 15.04 11.61 22.02
CA SER A 49 16.44 11.47 21.60
C SER A 49 17.19 10.35 22.33
N ILE A 50 16.65 9.87 23.45
CA ILE A 50 17.24 8.82 24.29
C ILE A 50 16.58 7.48 23.97
N LEU A 51 15.25 7.46 23.75
CA LEU A 51 14.51 6.25 23.41
C LEU A 51 14.75 5.85 21.95
N LEU A 52 15.20 4.61 21.74
CA LEU A 52 15.19 3.99 20.42
C LEU A 52 13.74 3.81 19.97
N ASN A 53 13.44 4.14 18.71
CA ASN A 53 12.15 3.80 18.11
C ASN A 53 12.00 2.27 18.13
N GLY A 54 11.25 1.74 19.09
CA GLY A 54 10.87 0.34 19.11
C GLY A 54 10.04 0.00 17.86
N GLY A 55 10.17 -1.24 17.37
CA GLY A 55 9.19 -1.76 16.42
C GLY A 55 7.78 -1.69 17.01
N MET A 56 6.76 -1.56 16.17
CA MET A 56 5.36 -1.49 16.61
C MET A 56 5.05 -2.66 17.56
N ILE A 57 4.82 -2.34 18.85
CA ILE A 57 4.57 -3.34 19.91
C ILE A 57 3.18 -3.97 19.74
N GLN A 58 2.24 -3.23 19.15
CA GLN A 58 0.97 -3.79 18.70
C GLN A 58 1.16 -4.42 17.32
N LYS A 59 0.83 -5.72 17.22
CA LYS A 59 0.37 -6.28 15.94
C LYS A 59 -0.75 -5.39 15.43
N ASP A 60 -0.72 -5.07 14.14
CA ASP A 60 -1.67 -4.18 13.48
C ASP A 60 -3.09 -4.48 13.97
N LEU A 61 -3.83 -3.47 14.45
CA LEU A 61 -5.21 -3.65 14.92
C LEU A 61 -6.06 -4.32 13.81
N PHE A 62 -5.65 -4.11 12.56
CA PHE A 62 -6.16 -4.75 11.34
C PHE A 62 -6.09 -6.28 11.35
N SER A 63 -5.09 -6.86 12.01
CA SER A 63 -4.94 -8.31 12.21
C SER A 63 -5.72 -8.84 13.42
N ILE A 64 -6.35 -7.96 14.22
CA ILE A 64 -7.18 -8.32 15.39
C ILE A 64 -8.67 -8.18 15.06
N THR A 65 -9.05 -7.21 14.22
CA THR A 65 -10.39 -7.13 13.59
C THR A 65 -10.38 -7.78 12.21
N ILE A 66 -10.16 -9.09 12.14
CA ILE A 66 -10.09 -9.81 10.87
C ILE A 66 -11.51 -10.01 10.32
N ASP A 67 -11.89 -9.22 9.32
CA ASP A 67 -12.92 -9.64 8.36
C ASP A 67 -12.30 -10.79 7.53
N ILE A 68 -12.59 -12.04 7.91
CA ILE A 68 -12.09 -13.21 7.19
C ILE A 68 -12.90 -13.36 5.90
N LEU A 69 -12.25 -13.11 4.77
CA LEU A 69 -12.79 -13.36 3.44
C LEU A 69 -12.17 -14.64 2.89
N SER A 70 -12.95 -15.72 2.88
CA SER A 70 -12.55 -16.99 2.28
C SER A 70 -13.68 -17.62 1.48
N GLY A 71 -13.37 -18.62 0.66
CA GLY A 71 -14.34 -19.37 -0.13
C GLY A 71 -13.74 -20.66 -0.68
N GLU A 72 -14.60 -21.62 -1.00
CA GLU A 72 -14.23 -22.93 -1.52
C GLU A 72 -15.04 -23.27 -2.79
N ALA A 73 -14.57 -24.27 -3.54
CA ALA A 73 -15.22 -24.70 -4.77
C ALA A 73 -16.52 -25.51 -4.52
N THR A 74 -16.63 -26.15 -3.36
CA THR A 74 -17.79 -26.97 -2.98
C THR A 74 -18.39 -26.50 -1.65
N ILE A 75 -19.68 -26.76 -1.46
CA ILE A 75 -20.38 -26.43 -0.21
C ILE A 75 -19.82 -27.25 0.96
N GLU A 76 -19.49 -28.53 0.72
CA GLU A 76 -18.94 -29.41 1.74
C GLU A 76 -17.59 -28.92 2.25
N ASP A 77 -16.70 -28.51 1.35
CA ASP A 77 -15.39 -27.98 1.73
C ASP A 77 -15.52 -26.60 2.39
N ALA A 78 -16.47 -25.77 1.93
CA ALA A 78 -16.79 -24.51 2.60
C ALA A 78 -17.28 -24.74 4.05
N LYS A 79 -18.11 -25.75 4.30
CA LYS A 79 -18.55 -26.13 5.66
C LYS A 79 -17.39 -26.62 6.52
N LYS A 80 -16.50 -27.45 5.96
CA LYS A 80 -15.28 -27.90 6.68
C LYS A 80 -14.40 -26.72 7.05
N LEU A 81 -14.16 -25.81 6.11
CA LEU A 81 -13.35 -24.61 6.35
C LEU A 81 -13.99 -23.71 7.41
N GLN A 82 -15.30 -23.49 7.35
CA GLN A 82 -16.05 -22.75 8.37
C GLN A 82 -15.84 -23.36 9.76
N ALA A 83 -15.99 -24.68 9.91
CA ALA A 83 -15.78 -25.37 11.18
C ALA A 83 -14.33 -25.22 11.69
N GLN A 84 -13.34 -25.37 10.82
CA GLN A 84 -11.92 -25.21 11.17
C GLN A 84 -11.58 -23.80 11.66
N ILE A 85 -12.12 -22.77 11.00
CA ILE A 85 -11.90 -21.37 11.39
C ILE A 85 -12.56 -21.09 12.74
N CYS A 86 -13.81 -21.53 12.93
CA CYS A 86 -14.51 -21.40 14.21
C CYS A 86 -13.71 -22.04 15.35
N GLU A 87 -13.24 -23.27 15.16
CA GLU A 87 -12.46 -23.98 16.17
C GLU A 87 -11.14 -23.26 16.49
N LEU A 88 -10.42 -22.81 15.46
CA LEU A 88 -9.14 -22.12 15.62
C LEU A 88 -9.28 -20.83 16.42
N LEU A 89 -10.30 -20.02 16.12
CA LEU A 89 -10.53 -18.76 16.81
C LEU A 89 -11.10 -18.98 18.21
N LEU A 90 -11.94 -20.00 18.40
CA LEU A 90 -12.43 -20.37 19.72
C LEU A 90 -11.28 -20.77 20.65
N ARG A 91 -10.28 -21.51 20.15
CA ARG A 91 -9.05 -21.82 20.90
C ARG A 91 -8.24 -20.58 21.29
N ALA A 92 -8.35 -19.50 20.51
CA ALA A 92 -7.75 -18.20 20.81
C ALA A 92 -8.66 -17.31 21.69
N GLY A 93 -9.84 -17.80 22.10
CA GLY A 93 -10.81 -17.06 22.91
C GLY A 93 -11.67 -16.07 22.11
N PHE A 94 -11.73 -16.20 20.79
CA PHE A 94 -12.52 -15.34 19.91
C PHE A 94 -13.69 -16.11 19.31
N GLU A 95 -14.90 -15.64 19.54
CA GLU A 95 -16.11 -16.15 18.88
C GLU A 95 -16.39 -15.34 17.61
N LEU A 96 -16.55 -16.03 16.48
CA LEU A 96 -16.89 -15.40 15.21
C LEU A 96 -18.38 -15.06 15.14
N HIS A 97 -18.66 -13.86 14.64
CA HIS A 97 -20.01 -13.32 14.50
C HIS A 97 -20.22 -12.76 13.08
N LYS A 98 -21.48 -12.46 12.73
CA LYS A 98 -21.87 -11.78 11.47
C LYS A 98 -21.45 -12.53 10.20
N TRP A 99 -21.79 -13.81 10.14
CA TRP A 99 -21.58 -14.61 8.94
C TRP A 99 -22.43 -14.12 7.78
N VAL A 100 -21.79 -13.95 6.63
CA VAL A 100 -22.43 -13.57 5.37
C VAL A 100 -21.92 -14.50 4.28
N SER A 101 -22.82 -15.04 3.48
CA SER A 101 -22.51 -16.00 2.43
C SER A 101 -23.40 -15.75 1.21
N ASN A 102 -22.87 -16.01 0.01
CA ASN A 102 -23.67 -16.05 -1.22
C ASN A 102 -24.54 -17.32 -1.32
N ASN A 103 -24.28 -18.34 -0.49
CA ASN A 103 -25.08 -19.54 -0.40
C ASN A 103 -25.74 -19.66 0.99
N PRO A 104 -27.09 -19.69 1.08
CA PRO A 104 -27.81 -19.77 2.35
C PRO A 104 -27.57 -21.07 3.12
N ASP A 105 -27.17 -22.17 2.47
CA ASP A 105 -26.93 -23.46 3.14
C ASP A 105 -25.72 -23.40 4.10
N LEU A 106 -24.81 -22.45 3.92
CA LEU A 106 -23.69 -22.18 4.82
C LEU A 106 -24.10 -21.40 6.08
N LEU A 107 -25.31 -20.84 6.10
CA LEU A 107 -25.84 -20.06 7.22
C LEU A 107 -26.79 -20.88 8.11
N GLN A 108 -27.30 -22.02 7.63
CA GLN A 108 -28.26 -22.85 8.37
C GLN A 108 -27.64 -23.57 9.57
N ASP A 109 -26.37 -23.98 9.47
CA ASP A 109 -25.68 -24.74 10.52
C ASP A 109 -25.19 -23.85 11.69
N LEU A 110 -25.23 -22.53 11.53
CA LEU A 110 -24.78 -21.55 12.52
C LEU A 110 -25.91 -21.23 13.52
N SER A 111 -26.18 -22.16 14.42
CA SER A 111 -27.09 -21.95 15.55
C SER A 111 -26.35 -21.25 16.71
N THR A 112 -26.04 -19.96 16.57
CA THR A 112 -25.61 -19.11 17.71
C THR A 112 -26.81 -18.38 18.34
N PRO A 113 -27.12 -18.58 19.64
CA PRO A 113 -28.37 -18.09 20.26
C PRO A 113 -28.44 -16.61 20.67
N SER A 114 -27.39 -15.80 20.53
CA SER A 114 -27.41 -14.47 21.19
C SER A 114 -26.41 -13.48 20.61
N TYR A 115 -26.74 -12.87 19.48
CA TYR A 115 -26.49 -11.45 19.20
C TYR A 115 -27.17 -11.10 17.87
N SER A 116 -28.39 -10.58 17.96
CA SER A 116 -29.19 -10.19 16.81
C SER A 116 -28.73 -8.83 16.28
N PHE A 117 -28.05 -8.82 15.14
CA PHE A 117 -28.23 -7.77 14.15
C PHE A 117 -28.58 -8.48 12.84
N ASP A 118 -29.89 -8.57 12.62
CA ASP A 118 -30.60 -9.12 11.46
C ASP A 118 -30.55 -10.64 11.27
N LYS A 119 -31.62 -11.29 11.74
CA LYS A 119 -32.00 -12.65 11.37
C LYS A 119 -32.08 -12.75 9.85
N GLY A 120 -31.09 -13.40 9.23
CA GLY A 120 -31.17 -14.48 8.24
C GLY A 120 -32.20 -14.49 7.09
N GLN A 121 -33.04 -13.47 6.86
CA GLN A 121 -34.05 -13.51 5.79
C GLN A 121 -34.04 -12.32 4.82
N ASP A 122 -33.32 -11.24 5.14
CA ASP A 122 -33.04 -10.17 4.16
C ASP A 122 -31.71 -9.50 4.50
N VAL A 123 -30.60 -10.23 4.37
CA VAL A 123 -29.28 -9.61 4.45
C VAL A 123 -29.13 -8.73 3.21
N GLY A 124 -29.44 -7.44 3.37
CA GLY A 124 -29.20 -6.43 2.35
C GLY A 124 -27.70 -6.33 2.01
N PRO A 125 -27.32 -5.45 1.07
CA PRO A 125 -25.94 -5.31 0.64
C PRO A 125 -25.01 -5.02 1.84
N VAL A 126 -23.97 -5.83 1.99
CA VAL A 126 -23.01 -5.74 3.10
C VAL A 126 -21.89 -4.79 2.72
N LYS A 127 -21.69 -3.76 3.55
CA LYS A 127 -20.68 -2.73 3.29
C LYS A 127 -19.32 -3.14 3.82
N THR A 128 -18.33 -3.21 2.94
CA THR A 128 -16.92 -3.48 3.29
C THR A 128 -16.06 -2.36 2.74
N LEU A 129 -15.41 -1.59 3.64
CA LEU A 129 -14.49 -0.48 3.34
C LEU A 129 -15.03 0.63 2.41
N GLY A 130 -16.29 0.59 1.98
CA GLY A 130 -16.89 1.57 1.07
C GLY A 130 -17.50 0.97 -0.21
N MET A 131 -17.19 -0.30 -0.50
CA MET A 131 -17.93 -1.10 -1.48
C MET A 131 -19.07 -1.84 -0.80
N LEU A 132 -20.12 -2.13 -1.55
CA LEU A 132 -21.23 -2.98 -1.11
C LEU A 132 -21.13 -4.32 -1.83
N TRP A 133 -21.37 -5.41 -1.11
CA TRP A 133 -21.51 -6.73 -1.69
C TRP A 133 -22.93 -7.21 -1.46
N ASP A 134 -23.63 -7.54 -2.53
CA ASP A 134 -24.92 -8.21 -2.48
C ASP A 134 -24.69 -9.73 -2.54
N PRO A 135 -24.91 -10.47 -1.43
CA PRO A 135 -24.67 -11.90 -1.40
C PRO A 135 -25.64 -12.68 -2.29
N LYS A 136 -26.87 -12.20 -2.49
CA LYS A 136 -27.92 -12.92 -3.24
C LYS A 136 -27.57 -13.07 -4.71
N VAL A 137 -27.02 -12.01 -5.30
CA VAL A 137 -26.60 -11.98 -6.73
C VAL A 137 -25.09 -12.09 -6.91
N ASP A 138 -24.33 -12.20 -5.81
CA ASP A 138 -22.88 -12.23 -5.75
C ASP A 138 -22.19 -11.10 -6.55
N CYS A 139 -22.69 -9.88 -6.38
CA CYS A 139 -22.20 -8.70 -7.08
C CYS A 139 -21.68 -7.63 -6.12
N LEU A 140 -20.59 -6.99 -6.51
CA LEU A 140 -20.08 -5.77 -5.94
C LEU A 140 -20.86 -4.58 -6.54
N THR A 141 -21.33 -3.71 -5.67
CA THR A 141 -22.11 -2.51 -5.98
C THR A 141 -21.57 -1.32 -5.19
N TYR A 142 -22.07 -0.13 -5.51
CA TYR A 142 -21.68 1.13 -4.88
C TYR A 142 -22.92 1.91 -4.48
N GLU A 143 -22.83 2.71 -3.43
CA GLU A 143 -23.91 3.58 -2.98
C GLU A 143 -23.43 5.03 -2.90
N VAL A 144 -24.03 5.85 -3.75
CA VAL A 144 -23.84 7.28 -3.84
C VAL A 144 -25.17 7.97 -3.56
N LYS A 145 -25.17 8.81 -2.52
CA LYS A 145 -26.30 9.67 -2.18
C LYS A 145 -26.01 11.09 -2.64
N ILE A 146 -26.83 11.58 -3.57
CA ILE A 146 -26.77 12.95 -4.08
C ILE A 146 -27.53 13.85 -3.13
N LYS A 147 -26.89 14.94 -2.70
CA LYS A 147 -27.54 16.02 -1.96
C LYS A 147 -27.84 17.15 -2.92
N ASP A 148 -29.07 17.63 -2.95
CA ASP A 148 -29.38 18.84 -3.71
C ASP A 148 -28.85 20.05 -2.94
N LYS A 149 -27.72 20.57 -3.40
CA LYS A 149 -27.02 21.70 -2.80
C LYS A 149 -26.48 22.58 -3.92
N ASP A 150 -26.71 23.89 -3.80
CA ASP A 150 -26.32 24.85 -4.82
C ASP A 150 -24.89 25.38 -4.66
N SER A 151 -24.23 25.06 -3.55
CA SER A 151 -22.88 25.54 -3.25
C SER A 151 -22.02 24.43 -2.65
N PHE A 152 -20.79 24.31 -3.13
CA PHE A 152 -19.80 23.38 -2.60
C PHE A 152 -18.51 24.14 -2.33
N SER A 153 -17.89 23.83 -1.20
CA SER A 153 -16.50 24.19 -0.94
C SER A 153 -15.56 23.12 -1.49
N LYS A 154 -14.29 23.49 -1.67
CA LYS A 154 -13.22 22.54 -2.02
C LYS A 154 -13.15 21.34 -1.07
N ARG A 155 -13.33 21.56 0.23
CA ARG A 155 -13.35 20.50 1.25
C ARG A 155 -14.52 19.53 1.05
N GLU A 156 -15.70 20.05 0.72
CA GLU A 156 -16.88 19.21 0.47
C GLU A 156 -16.70 18.37 -0.80
N VAL A 157 -16.18 18.95 -1.88
CA VAL A 157 -15.81 18.19 -3.09
C VAL A 157 -14.87 17.03 -2.75
N LEU A 158 -13.80 17.29 -1.99
CA LEU A 158 -12.87 16.24 -1.59
C LEU A 158 -13.54 15.16 -0.74
N SER A 159 -14.44 15.54 0.17
CA SER A 159 -15.20 14.61 1.01
C SER A 159 -16.10 13.70 0.18
N GLU A 160 -16.79 14.23 -0.82
CA GLU A 160 -17.61 13.42 -1.73
C GLU A 160 -16.75 12.46 -2.57
N ILE A 161 -15.57 12.89 -3.04
CA ILE A 161 -14.63 12.02 -3.76
C ILE A 161 -14.08 10.91 -2.85
N ALA A 162 -13.71 11.24 -1.61
CA ALA A 162 -13.16 10.28 -0.66
C ALA A 162 -14.18 9.20 -0.25
N ARG A 163 -15.49 9.50 -0.33
CA ARG A 163 -16.56 8.54 -0.09
C ARG A 163 -16.61 7.43 -1.16
N LEU A 164 -16.14 7.71 -2.37
CA LEU A 164 -16.00 6.73 -3.46
C LEU A 164 -14.73 5.89 -3.24
N TYR A 165 -14.72 5.08 -2.17
CA TYR A 165 -13.62 4.18 -1.90
C TYR A 165 -13.69 2.95 -2.81
N ASP A 166 -12.64 2.76 -3.60
CA ASP A 166 -12.55 1.72 -4.62
C ASP A 166 -11.16 1.05 -4.56
N PRO A 167 -10.98 0.05 -3.70
CA PRO A 167 -9.68 -0.61 -3.50
C PRO A 167 -9.21 -1.39 -4.74
N LEU A 168 -10.15 -1.91 -5.53
CA LEU A 168 -9.87 -2.69 -6.74
C LEU A 168 -9.76 -1.83 -8.00
N GLY A 169 -10.14 -0.55 -7.94
CA GLY A 169 -10.13 0.35 -9.09
C GLY A 169 -11.19 0.01 -10.14
N LEU A 170 -12.32 -0.60 -9.78
CA LEU A 170 -13.37 -0.97 -10.74
C LEU A 170 -14.11 0.25 -11.30
N ILE A 171 -14.24 1.31 -10.51
CA ILE A 171 -14.76 2.63 -10.92
C ILE A 171 -13.63 3.65 -11.13
N GLY A 172 -12.41 3.15 -11.38
CA GLY A 172 -11.20 3.93 -11.59
C GLY A 172 -11.36 5.14 -12.53
N PRO A 173 -12.04 5.03 -13.70
CA PRO A 173 -12.27 6.16 -14.60
C PRO A 173 -13.08 7.30 -13.96
N ILE A 174 -14.08 6.98 -13.14
CA ILE A 174 -14.93 7.96 -12.45
C ILE A 174 -14.12 8.71 -11.39
N ILE A 175 -13.39 7.96 -10.56
CA ILE A 175 -12.51 8.53 -9.53
C ILE A 175 -11.41 9.38 -10.16
N THR A 176 -10.87 8.97 -11.31
CA THR A 176 -9.83 9.73 -12.02
C THR A 176 -10.35 11.07 -12.50
N LYS A 177 -11.56 11.13 -13.08
CA LYS A 177 -12.19 12.41 -13.45
C LYS A 177 -12.39 13.32 -12.25
N ALA A 178 -12.86 12.78 -11.13
CA ALA A 178 -12.99 13.50 -9.87
C ALA A 178 -11.63 14.04 -9.37
N LYS A 179 -10.57 13.22 -9.42
CA LYS A 179 -9.21 13.60 -9.03
C LYS A 179 -8.59 14.65 -9.97
N ILE A 180 -8.95 14.66 -11.26
CA ILE A 180 -8.51 15.71 -12.18
C ILE A 180 -9.22 17.03 -11.83
N PHE A 181 -10.51 16.98 -11.48
CA PHE A 181 -11.26 18.17 -11.05
C PHE A 181 -10.64 18.82 -9.80
N ILE A 182 -10.34 18.05 -8.75
CA ILE A 182 -9.68 18.59 -7.54
C ILE A 182 -8.29 19.17 -7.84
N GLN A 183 -7.54 18.57 -8.78
CA GLN A 183 -6.26 19.12 -9.23
C GLN A 183 -6.47 20.48 -9.93
N GLY A 184 -7.55 20.65 -10.69
CA GLY A 184 -7.95 21.95 -11.26
C GLY A 184 -8.20 23.01 -10.19
N LEU A 185 -8.92 22.65 -9.11
CA LEU A 185 -9.15 23.56 -7.97
C LEU A 185 -7.86 23.96 -7.25
N TRP A 186 -6.83 23.10 -7.25
CA TRP A 186 -5.52 23.45 -6.72
C TRP A 186 -4.76 24.43 -7.61
N LYS A 187 -4.93 24.35 -8.94
CA LYS A 187 -4.29 25.30 -9.88
C LYS A 187 -4.77 26.73 -9.68
N ILE A 188 -6.06 26.90 -9.40
CA ILE A 188 -6.65 28.21 -9.10
C ILE A 188 -6.37 28.69 -7.67
N LYS A 189 -5.60 27.92 -6.87
CA LYS A 189 -5.24 28.21 -5.48
C LYS A 189 -6.46 28.46 -4.56
N LEU A 190 -7.57 27.79 -4.83
CA LEU A 190 -8.79 27.88 -4.01
C LEU A 190 -8.54 27.33 -2.60
N ASP A 191 -9.00 28.05 -1.58
CA ASP A 191 -8.86 27.62 -0.19
C ASP A 191 -9.86 26.51 0.19
N TRP A 192 -9.62 25.82 1.30
CA TRP A 192 -10.40 24.64 1.70
C TRP A 192 -11.88 24.95 1.97
N SER A 193 -12.18 26.09 2.57
CA SER A 193 -13.53 26.52 2.94
C SER A 193 -14.16 27.46 1.91
N GLU A 194 -13.40 27.84 0.88
CA GLU A 194 -13.86 28.76 -0.15
C GLU A 194 -14.81 28.05 -1.12
N GLN A 195 -15.81 28.79 -1.57
CA GLN A 195 -16.84 28.30 -2.51
C GLN A 195 -16.25 28.11 -3.90
N LEU A 196 -16.76 27.11 -4.62
CA LEU A 196 -16.37 26.89 -6.01
C LEU A 196 -16.73 28.12 -6.88
N PRO A 197 -15.84 28.56 -7.77
CA PRO A 197 -16.17 29.54 -8.80
C PRO A 197 -17.33 29.06 -9.68
N PRO A 198 -18.13 29.97 -10.28
CA PRO A 198 -19.33 29.60 -11.05
C PRO A 198 -19.07 28.55 -12.15
N ASP A 199 -17.95 28.68 -12.86
CA ASP A 199 -17.57 27.73 -13.92
C ASP A 199 -17.27 26.33 -13.37
N ALA A 200 -16.49 26.26 -12.28
CA ALA A 200 -16.14 25.02 -11.61
C ALA A 200 -17.38 24.37 -10.96
N MET A 201 -18.29 25.16 -10.42
CA MET A 201 -19.55 24.67 -9.84
C MET A 201 -20.44 24.06 -10.93
N LYS A 202 -20.54 24.68 -12.11
CA LYS A 202 -21.30 24.11 -13.24
C LYS A 202 -20.73 22.77 -13.70
N GLU A 203 -19.41 22.67 -13.81
CA GLU A 203 -18.73 21.40 -14.15
C GLU A 203 -18.95 20.35 -13.06
N TRP A 204 -18.78 20.72 -11.79
CA TRP A 204 -18.98 19.82 -10.65
C TRP A 204 -20.42 19.32 -10.56
N LYS A 205 -21.43 20.20 -10.68
CA LYS A 205 -22.85 19.81 -10.61
C LYS A 205 -23.19 18.80 -11.72
N LYS A 206 -22.66 18.99 -12.93
CA LYS A 206 -22.83 18.05 -14.05
C LYS A 206 -22.22 16.67 -13.75
N PHE A 207 -21.03 16.64 -13.15
CA PHE A 207 -20.38 15.38 -12.75
C PHE A 207 -21.12 14.71 -11.59
N TYR A 208 -21.46 15.49 -10.56
CA TYR A 208 -22.09 15.02 -9.33
C TYR A 208 -23.48 14.43 -9.58
N LEU A 209 -24.32 15.06 -10.41
CA LEU A 209 -25.64 14.51 -10.76
C LEU A 209 -25.55 13.14 -11.44
N LYS A 210 -24.57 12.97 -12.33
CA LYS A 210 -24.30 11.69 -13.02
C LYS A 210 -23.66 10.64 -12.12
N LEU A 211 -23.11 11.03 -10.98
CA LEU A 211 -22.48 10.10 -10.05
C LEU A 211 -23.49 9.12 -9.44
N SER A 212 -24.78 9.46 -9.42
CA SER A 212 -25.85 8.56 -9.02
C SER A 212 -25.98 7.31 -9.91
N GLU A 213 -25.57 7.40 -11.18
CA GLU A 213 -25.60 6.26 -12.12
C GLU A 213 -24.67 5.12 -11.68
N VAL A 214 -23.68 5.42 -10.84
CA VAL A 214 -22.77 4.43 -10.25
C VAL A 214 -23.52 3.39 -9.41
N ASN A 215 -24.69 3.75 -8.85
CA ASN A 215 -25.54 2.84 -8.08
C ASN A 215 -26.11 1.71 -8.94
N ASN A 216 -26.17 1.90 -10.27
CA ASN A 216 -26.68 0.89 -11.20
C ASN A 216 -25.59 -0.13 -11.63
N LEU A 217 -24.32 0.11 -11.28
CA LEU A 217 -23.24 -0.80 -11.62
C LEU A 217 -23.30 -2.06 -10.74
N LYS A 218 -23.43 -3.20 -11.40
CA LYS A 218 -23.36 -4.53 -10.78
C LYS A 218 -22.14 -5.25 -11.34
N ILE A 219 -21.13 -5.45 -10.51
CA ILE A 219 -19.87 -6.08 -10.91
C ILE A 219 -19.79 -7.46 -10.29
N GLN A 220 -19.74 -8.50 -11.11
CA GLN A 220 -19.70 -9.86 -10.60
C GLN A 220 -18.42 -10.10 -9.78
N ARG A 221 -18.57 -10.54 -8.53
CA ARG A 221 -17.43 -10.82 -7.64
C ARG A 221 -16.66 -12.06 -8.10
N HIS A 222 -17.39 -13.13 -8.43
CA HIS A 222 -16.80 -14.36 -8.94
C HIS A 222 -16.49 -14.25 -10.44
N ILE A 223 -15.19 -14.17 -10.76
CA ILE A 223 -14.71 -13.92 -12.13
C ILE A 223 -14.41 -15.20 -12.92
N LEU A 224 -14.25 -16.34 -12.25
CA LEU A 224 -13.91 -17.62 -12.89
C LEU A 224 -15.16 -18.36 -13.38
N LEU A 225 -14.98 -19.21 -14.40
CA LEU A 225 -15.99 -20.17 -14.83
C LEU A 225 -15.82 -21.49 -14.07
N PRO A 226 -16.90 -22.23 -13.78
CA PRO A 226 -16.80 -23.60 -13.28
C PRO A 226 -15.97 -24.48 -14.24
N GLY A 227 -15.05 -25.28 -13.71
CA GLY A 227 -14.15 -26.11 -14.54
C GLY A 227 -13.09 -25.31 -15.30
N THR A 228 -12.66 -24.16 -14.77
CA THR A 228 -11.53 -23.41 -15.33
C THR A 228 -10.25 -24.23 -15.24
N VAL A 229 -9.62 -24.49 -16.39
CA VAL A 229 -8.35 -25.24 -16.47
C VAL A 229 -7.14 -24.35 -16.78
N ARG A 230 -7.39 -23.17 -17.36
CA ARG A 230 -6.33 -22.24 -17.71
C ARG A 230 -6.75 -20.80 -17.45
N ILE A 231 -5.83 -20.03 -16.90
CA ILE A 231 -6.00 -18.62 -16.60
C ILE A 231 -4.88 -17.84 -17.28
N GLU A 232 -5.24 -16.76 -17.95
CA GLU A 232 -4.32 -15.78 -18.51
C GLU A 232 -4.58 -14.41 -17.88
N ILE A 233 -3.51 -13.67 -17.57
CA ILE A 233 -3.60 -12.30 -17.07
C ILE A 233 -3.06 -11.36 -18.14
N HIS A 234 -3.91 -10.42 -18.57
CA HIS A 234 -3.62 -9.47 -19.64
C HIS A 234 -3.53 -8.08 -19.02
N GLY A 235 -2.33 -7.51 -19.01
CA GLY A 235 -2.08 -6.18 -18.47
C GLY A 235 -2.00 -5.13 -19.56
N PHE A 236 -2.79 -4.07 -19.43
CA PHE A 236 -2.74 -2.90 -20.30
C PHE A 236 -2.34 -1.68 -19.47
N SER A 237 -1.56 -0.78 -20.07
CA SER A 237 -1.24 0.50 -19.45
C SER A 237 -1.29 1.59 -20.49
N ASP A 238 -1.86 2.73 -20.13
CA ASP A 238 -1.91 3.91 -20.97
C ASP A 238 -1.61 5.17 -20.14
N ALA A 239 -1.05 6.17 -20.80
CA ALA A 239 -0.66 7.43 -20.19
C ALA A 239 -1.05 8.60 -21.09
N SER A 240 -1.76 9.56 -20.49
CA SER A 240 -2.09 10.85 -21.10
C SER A 240 -1.44 11.98 -20.31
N GLU A 241 -1.51 13.20 -20.86
CA GLU A 241 -1.07 14.42 -20.17
C GLU A 241 -1.84 14.70 -18.87
N ARG A 242 -3.04 14.12 -18.71
CA ARG A 242 -3.93 14.36 -17.56
C ARG A 242 -3.85 13.27 -16.51
N ALA A 243 -3.70 12.01 -16.93
CA ALA A 243 -3.67 10.86 -16.06
C ALA A 243 -3.04 9.66 -16.76
N TYR A 244 -2.52 8.73 -15.98
CA TYR A 244 -2.05 7.43 -16.45
C TYR A 244 -2.69 6.33 -15.61
N ALA A 245 -2.93 5.19 -16.23
CA ALA A 245 -3.59 4.06 -15.62
C ALA A 245 -3.02 2.73 -16.12
N ALA A 246 -3.13 1.73 -15.27
CA ALA A 246 -2.89 0.34 -15.62
C ALA A 246 -4.11 -0.49 -15.23
N VAL A 247 -4.45 -1.46 -16.07
CA VAL A 247 -5.63 -2.31 -15.94
C VAL A 247 -5.19 -3.76 -16.14
N LEU A 248 -5.66 -4.65 -15.27
CA LEU A 248 -5.45 -6.09 -15.40
C LEU A 248 -6.79 -6.75 -15.73
N TYR A 249 -6.83 -7.47 -16.85
CA TYR A 249 -7.91 -8.36 -17.20
C TYR A 249 -7.50 -9.80 -16.95
N LEU A 250 -8.43 -10.60 -16.44
CA LEU A 250 -8.27 -12.03 -16.31
C LEU A 250 -9.13 -12.71 -17.39
N LYS A 251 -8.51 -13.63 -18.12
CA LYS A 251 -9.19 -14.50 -19.08
C LYS A 251 -9.10 -15.94 -18.60
N CYS A 252 -10.24 -16.56 -18.31
CA CYS A 252 -10.31 -17.96 -17.93
C CYS A 252 -10.82 -18.82 -19.09
N PHE A 253 -10.36 -20.07 -19.17
CA PHE A 253 -10.76 -21.05 -20.17
C PHE A 253 -11.28 -22.31 -19.48
N THR A 254 -12.38 -22.86 -20.00
CA THR A 254 -12.93 -24.16 -19.58
C THR A 254 -12.43 -25.28 -20.50
N GLU A 255 -12.59 -26.53 -20.06
CA GLU A 255 -12.30 -27.72 -20.89
C GLU A 255 -13.16 -27.78 -22.16
N SER A 256 -14.38 -27.23 -22.10
CA SER A 256 -15.30 -27.12 -23.25
C SER A 256 -14.88 -26.08 -24.28
N GLY A 257 -13.75 -25.37 -24.07
CA GLY A 257 -13.24 -24.33 -24.96
C GLY A 257 -13.93 -22.97 -24.80
N GLN A 258 -14.85 -22.82 -23.85
CA GLN A 258 -15.44 -21.51 -23.52
C GLN A 258 -14.42 -20.66 -22.78
N PHE A 259 -14.51 -19.35 -22.96
CA PHE A 259 -13.69 -18.40 -22.20
C PHE A 259 -14.53 -17.24 -21.67
N LYS A 260 -14.11 -16.70 -20.54
CA LYS A 260 -14.66 -15.46 -19.97
C LYS A 260 -13.52 -14.52 -19.64
N THR A 261 -13.64 -13.28 -20.10
CA THR A 261 -12.74 -12.18 -19.76
C THR A 261 -13.42 -11.29 -18.74
N SER A 262 -12.72 -10.92 -17.68
CA SER A 262 -13.25 -10.04 -16.63
C SER A 262 -12.16 -9.09 -16.13
N LEU A 263 -12.56 -7.88 -15.77
CA LEU A 263 -11.67 -6.91 -15.13
C LEU A 263 -11.31 -7.42 -13.73
N LEU A 264 -10.01 -7.59 -13.46
CA LEU A 264 -9.52 -8.02 -12.16
C LEU A 264 -9.33 -6.82 -11.23
N CYS A 265 -8.52 -5.86 -11.67
CA CYS A 265 -8.31 -4.61 -10.95
C CYS A 265 -7.75 -3.54 -11.89
N SER A 266 -7.89 -2.27 -11.49
CA SER A 266 -7.18 -1.17 -12.14
C SER A 266 -6.53 -0.25 -11.11
N LYS A 267 -5.55 0.52 -11.59
CA LYS A 267 -4.94 1.58 -10.79
C LYS A 267 -4.70 2.78 -11.68
N SER A 268 -5.19 3.93 -11.24
CA SER A 268 -5.01 5.20 -11.94
C SER A 268 -4.37 6.25 -11.04
N ARG A 269 -3.62 7.15 -11.67
CA ARG A 269 -3.03 8.33 -11.02
C ARG A 269 -3.18 9.53 -11.94
N VAL A 270 -3.49 10.67 -11.33
CA VAL A 270 -3.47 11.95 -12.05
C VAL A 270 -2.02 12.32 -12.34
N ALA A 271 -1.77 12.78 -13.56
CA ALA A 271 -0.45 13.18 -14.00
C ALA A 271 0.04 14.37 -13.13
N PRO A 272 1.32 14.37 -12.70
CA PRO A 272 1.89 15.52 -11.99
C PRO A 272 1.83 16.80 -12.83
N LEU A 273 1.61 17.94 -12.17
CA LEU A 273 1.54 19.25 -12.84
C LEU A 273 2.89 19.72 -13.36
N LYS A 274 3.97 19.36 -12.66
CA LYS A 274 5.31 19.50 -13.20
C LYS A 274 5.51 18.36 -14.18
N THR A 275 5.61 18.69 -15.46
CA THR A 275 6.10 17.78 -16.49
C THR A 275 7.46 17.27 -16.03
N LEU A 276 7.49 16.02 -15.54
CA LEU A 276 8.75 15.33 -15.30
C LEU A 276 9.33 15.13 -16.71
N THR A 277 10.30 15.94 -17.09
CA THR A 277 11.14 15.63 -18.25
C THR A 277 11.62 14.20 -18.09
N ILE A 278 11.65 13.44 -19.19
CA ILE A 278 12.20 12.08 -19.25
C ILE A 278 13.46 12.04 -18.39
N GLN A 279 13.55 11.11 -17.42
CA GLN A 279 14.69 11.02 -16.51
C GLN A 279 16.00 11.12 -17.30
N GLN A 280 16.68 12.26 -17.20
CA GLN A 280 18.01 12.40 -17.76
C GLN A 280 18.94 11.51 -16.92
N ARG A 281 19.42 10.42 -17.53
CA ARG A 281 20.50 9.63 -16.91
C ARG A 281 21.75 10.49 -16.91
N ASN A 282 22.15 10.97 -15.74
CA ASN A 282 23.44 11.62 -15.56
C ASN A 282 24.54 10.62 -15.91
N LYS A 283 25.26 10.86 -17.01
CA LYS A 283 26.51 10.16 -17.30
C LYS A 283 27.54 10.66 -16.27
N TRP A 284 28.35 9.76 -15.72
CA TRP A 284 29.45 10.13 -14.82
C TRP A 284 30.38 11.13 -15.53
N GLN A 285 30.53 12.35 -14.98
CA GLN A 285 31.35 13.43 -15.54
C GLN A 285 32.67 13.66 -14.80
N PHE A 286 32.93 12.98 -13.69
CA PHE A 286 34.15 13.11 -12.90
C PHE A 286 35.04 11.87 -13.02
N LYS A 287 36.36 12.09 -13.11
CA LYS A 287 37.37 11.05 -12.92
C LYS A 287 37.38 10.67 -11.43
N LYS A 288 37.08 9.42 -11.11
CA LYS A 288 37.32 8.84 -9.79
C LYS A 288 38.51 7.91 -9.93
N ASP A 289 39.49 7.98 -9.03
CA ASP A 289 40.66 7.12 -9.11
C ASP A 289 40.24 5.66 -8.96
N ASN A 290 40.45 4.96 -10.07
CA ASN A 290 39.85 3.68 -10.38
C ASN A 290 40.86 2.59 -10.04
N VAL A 291 40.69 1.99 -8.85
CA VAL A 291 41.28 0.71 -8.42
C VAL A 291 42.81 0.62 -8.46
N ARG A 292 43.41 0.03 -7.43
CA ARG A 292 44.85 -0.28 -7.40
C ARG A 292 45.08 -1.76 -7.14
N VAL A 293 46.23 -2.26 -7.56
CA VAL A 293 46.68 -3.61 -7.19
C VAL A 293 46.72 -3.71 -5.66
N GLY A 294 46.20 -4.80 -5.11
CA GLY A 294 46.10 -5.03 -3.68
C GLY A 294 44.77 -4.62 -3.04
N CYS A 295 43.92 -3.84 -3.70
CA CYS A 295 42.60 -3.48 -3.17
C CYS A 295 41.70 -4.71 -2.95
N LEU A 296 40.94 -4.68 -1.85
CA LEU A 296 39.85 -5.61 -1.61
C LEU A 296 38.57 -5.10 -2.25
N VAL A 297 37.89 -5.99 -2.96
CA VAL A 297 36.66 -5.71 -3.69
C VAL A 297 35.62 -6.81 -3.46
N LEU A 298 34.34 -6.48 -3.64
CA LEU A 298 33.27 -7.46 -3.79
C LEU A 298 32.97 -7.68 -5.28
N LEU A 299 32.79 -8.94 -5.66
CA LEU A 299 32.39 -9.35 -7.01
C LEU A 299 30.88 -9.30 -7.17
N LYS A 300 30.39 -8.47 -8.10
CA LYS A 300 28.97 -8.36 -8.39
C LYS A 300 28.50 -9.58 -9.18
N GLU A 301 27.84 -10.50 -8.49
CA GLU A 301 27.20 -11.67 -9.07
C GLU A 301 25.70 -11.40 -9.21
N ASN A 302 25.18 -11.47 -10.44
CA ASN A 302 23.79 -11.10 -10.73
C ASN A 302 22.79 -12.04 -10.07
N ASP A 303 23.18 -13.30 -9.85
CA ASP A 303 22.30 -14.36 -9.35
C ASP A 303 22.31 -14.47 -7.82
N LEU A 304 23.08 -13.62 -7.13
CA LEU A 304 23.22 -13.62 -5.68
C LEU A 304 22.92 -12.23 -5.07
N PRO A 305 22.28 -12.18 -3.89
CA PRO A 305 22.11 -10.92 -3.17
C PRO A 305 23.47 -10.33 -2.74
N PRO A 306 23.59 -9.00 -2.59
CA PRO A 306 24.88 -8.34 -2.30
C PRO A 306 25.64 -8.87 -1.08
N CYS A 307 24.94 -9.34 -0.05
CA CYS A 307 25.55 -9.92 1.15
C CYS A 307 26.24 -11.28 0.90
N LYS A 308 26.02 -11.90 -0.26
CA LYS A 308 26.64 -13.17 -0.68
C LYS A 308 27.71 -12.99 -1.76
N TRP A 309 27.99 -11.76 -2.17
CA TRP A 309 29.03 -11.49 -3.17
C TRP A 309 30.41 -11.89 -2.65
N ALA A 310 31.16 -12.60 -3.50
CA ALA A 310 32.49 -13.06 -3.14
C ALA A 310 33.46 -11.88 -2.96
N MET A 311 34.25 -11.95 -1.89
CA MET A 311 35.35 -11.01 -1.67
C MET A 311 36.57 -11.43 -2.49
N ALA A 312 37.24 -10.46 -3.11
CA ALA A 312 38.40 -10.69 -3.95
C ALA A 312 39.47 -9.61 -3.73
N ARG A 313 40.72 -9.96 -4.02
CA ARG A 313 41.84 -9.01 -4.07
C ARG A 313 42.29 -8.78 -5.51
N ILE A 314 42.51 -7.52 -5.87
CA ILE A 314 43.07 -7.16 -7.19
C ILE A 314 44.54 -7.57 -7.25
N LEU A 315 44.90 -8.38 -8.24
CA LEU A 315 46.28 -8.79 -8.51
C LEU A 315 46.92 -7.95 -9.62
N GLU A 316 46.15 -7.60 -10.65
CA GLU A 316 46.68 -6.97 -11.86
C GLU A 316 45.60 -6.09 -12.50
N LEU A 317 46.04 -4.96 -13.07
CA LEU A 317 45.19 -4.02 -13.80
C LEU A 317 45.44 -4.19 -15.30
N ILE A 318 44.36 -4.37 -16.07
CA ILE A 318 44.44 -4.51 -17.53
C ILE A 318 43.84 -3.24 -18.15
N TYR A 319 44.69 -2.53 -18.88
CA TYR A 319 44.39 -1.26 -19.51
C TYR A 319 43.87 -1.46 -20.94
N GLY A 320 42.87 -0.67 -21.34
CA GLY A 320 42.48 -0.57 -22.74
C GLY A 320 43.39 0.37 -23.53
N ASN A 321 43.18 0.45 -24.84
CA ASN A 321 43.94 1.33 -25.74
C ASN A 321 43.86 2.83 -25.38
N ASP A 322 42.87 3.23 -24.58
CA ASP A 322 42.69 4.59 -24.07
C ASP A 322 43.43 4.84 -22.74
N GLY A 323 44.29 3.91 -22.31
CA GLY A 323 45.05 4.00 -21.06
C GLY A 323 44.19 3.85 -19.80
N LYS A 324 42.93 3.40 -19.93
CA LYS A 324 42.01 3.23 -18.79
C LYS A 324 41.90 1.77 -18.36
N VAL A 325 41.82 1.53 -17.06
CA VAL A 325 41.54 0.20 -16.51
C VAL A 325 40.11 -0.20 -16.87
N ARG A 326 39.94 -1.25 -17.67
CA ARG A 326 38.62 -1.80 -18.04
C ARG A 326 38.36 -3.14 -17.37
N VAL A 327 39.44 -3.87 -17.11
CA VAL A 327 39.44 -5.24 -16.64
C VAL A 327 40.50 -5.38 -15.56
N VAL A 328 40.22 -6.23 -14.57
CA VAL A 328 41.13 -6.54 -13.46
C VAL A 328 41.22 -8.05 -13.28
N LYS A 329 42.41 -8.52 -12.94
CA LYS A 329 42.66 -9.90 -12.52
C LYS A 329 42.55 -9.96 -11.00
N LEU A 330 41.73 -10.88 -10.49
CA LEU A 330 41.26 -10.92 -9.11
C LEU A 330 41.53 -12.30 -8.52
N LYS A 331 41.89 -12.37 -7.23
CA LYS A 331 41.98 -13.61 -6.45
C LYS A 331 40.86 -13.68 -5.43
N THR A 332 40.02 -14.71 -5.51
CA THR A 332 39.05 -15.09 -4.48
C THR A 332 39.60 -16.25 -3.64
N ALA A 333 38.84 -16.70 -2.64
CA ALA A 333 39.16 -17.93 -1.90
C ALA A 333 39.16 -19.18 -2.79
N THR A 334 38.38 -19.17 -3.87
CA THR A 334 38.15 -20.33 -4.75
C THR A 334 39.02 -20.35 -6.00
N GLY A 335 39.65 -19.23 -6.38
CA GLY A 335 40.50 -19.19 -7.56
C GLY A 335 40.86 -17.79 -8.05
N ILE A 336 41.44 -17.71 -9.25
CA ILE A 336 41.83 -16.46 -9.92
C ILE A 336 40.94 -16.26 -11.13
N PHE A 337 40.35 -15.06 -11.26
CA PHE A 337 39.41 -14.73 -12.33
C PHE A 337 39.67 -13.34 -12.88
N THR A 338 39.28 -13.12 -14.12
CA THR A 338 39.35 -11.83 -14.79
C THR A 338 37.95 -11.23 -14.92
N ARG A 339 37.75 -9.98 -14.51
CA ARG A 339 36.43 -9.31 -14.54
C ARG A 339 36.52 -7.84 -14.93
N SER A 340 35.45 -7.34 -15.53
CA SER A 340 35.30 -5.91 -15.82
C SER A 340 35.22 -5.11 -14.53
N ILE A 341 35.80 -3.90 -14.54
CA ILE A 341 35.72 -2.96 -13.40
C ILE A 341 34.28 -2.61 -13.01
N SER A 342 33.32 -2.68 -13.94
CA SER A 342 31.90 -2.43 -13.67
C SER A 342 31.26 -3.51 -12.77
N LYS A 343 31.85 -4.71 -12.75
CA LYS A 343 31.40 -5.89 -12.01
C LYS A 343 32.10 -6.07 -10.66
N ILE A 344 32.80 -5.05 -10.18
CA ILE A 344 33.39 -5.05 -8.84
C ILE A 344 32.91 -3.85 -8.03
N CYS A 345 33.01 -3.96 -6.70
CA CYS A 345 32.76 -2.88 -5.76
C CYS A 345 33.96 -2.75 -4.83
N LEU A 346 34.62 -1.60 -4.81
CA LEU A 346 35.72 -1.31 -3.89
C LEU A 346 35.21 -1.26 -2.44
N LEU A 347 35.89 -1.97 -1.54
CA LEU A 347 35.62 -1.83 -0.11
C LEU A 347 36.27 -0.53 0.41
N PRO A 348 35.57 0.25 1.26
CA PRO A 348 36.08 1.51 1.80
C PRO A 348 37.04 1.26 2.97
N ILE A 349 38.13 0.54 2.70
CA ILE A 349 39.19 0.31 3.67
C ILE A 349 40.16 1.48 3.54
N LYS A 350 40.32 2.27 4.60
CA LYS A 350 41.38 3.29 4.66
C LYS A 350 42.72 2.56 4.60
N ASP A 351 43.57 3.00 3.69
CA ASP A 351 44.90 2.41 3.52
C ASP A 351 45.77 2.77 4.72
N ASN A 352 45.89 1.88 5.70
CA ASN A 352 46.92 1.95 6.74
C ASN A 352 48.27 1.45 6.17
N TYR A 353 48.70 1.99 5.03
CA TYR A 353 50.02 1.73 4.46
C TYR A 353 50.88 3.00 4.53
N GLU A 354 51.13 3.44 5.76
CA GLU A 354 52.39 4.10 6.12
C GLU A 354 53.13 3.13 7.04
N ASN A 355 54.14 2.48 6.47
CA ASN A 355 55.39 2.07 7.11
C ASN A 355 56.40 1.77 6.01
#